data_AF-A0A1U8IXK3-F1
#
_entry.id   AF-A0A1U8IXK3-F1
#
_cell.length_a   1.000
_cell.length_b   1.000
_cell.length_c   1.000
_cell.angle_alpha   90.00
_cell.angle_beta   90.00
_cell.angle_gamma   90.00
#
_symmetry.space_group_name_H-M   'P 1'
#
loop_
_entity.id
_entity.type
_entity.pdbx_description
1 polymer ?
#
loop_
_entity_poly.entity_id
_entity_poly.type
_entity_poly.pdbx_seq_one_letter_code
_entity_poly.pdbx_strand_id
1 'polypeptide(L)'
;MDFPPGFEENKDQVCKLKKSLYGLKQSPRAWFSRFEKAMTSRNYIQGQADHTMFYKHSEEEFELKDLGSLKYFLGMEVARSKKGIFICQRKYVLDLLSEVGLMGSKPAETPMEFNLKLGTNEDGEEIDRGRYQRLVGRLIYLSHTRPDIAFSVSVISQYMHALREKHLEAAYRILRYLKGTPGKGLYFKKTVNRSVEVYNDADWASFC
;
A
#
# COMPACT_ATOMS: atom_id res chain seq x y z
N MET A 1 -5.87 45.10 -3.75
CA MET A 1 -5.76 44.91 -2.29
C MET A 1 -5.69 46.29 -1.73
N ASP A 2 -6.77 46.76 -1.13
CA ASP A 2 -6.82 48.10 -0.57
C ASP A 2 -6.17 48.10 0.80
N PHE A 3 -5.52 49.20 1.16
CA PHE A 3 -4.91 49.35 2.47
C PHE A 3 -5.99 49.35 3.56
N PRO A 4 -5.73 48.72 4.72
CA PRO A 4 -6.66 48.78 5.83
C PRO A 4 -6.86 50.24 6.30
N PRO A 5 -8.06 50.61 6.75
CA PRO A 5 -8.35 51.96 7.21
C PRO A 5 -7.41 52.38 8.35
N GLY A 6 -6.75 53.53 8.19
CA GLY A 6 -5.77 54.08 9.13
C GLY A 6 -4.30 53.87 8.76
N PHE A 7 -3.99 53.37 7.55
CA PHE A 7 -2.62 53.21 7.06
C PHE A 7 -2.30 54.22 5.96
N GLU A 8 -1.26 55.03 6.16
CA GLU A 8 -0.78 55.98 5.14
C GLU A 8 0.02 55.23 4.05
N GLU A 9 -0.23 55.56 2.78
CA GLU A 9 0.46 54.95 1.63
C GLU A 9 1.93 55.41 1.58
N ASN A 10 2.79 54.68 2.29
CA ASN A 10 4.24 54.84 2.18
C ASN A 10 4.83 53.66 1.39
N LYS A 11 5.34 53.93 0.18
CA LYS A 11 5.74 52.90 -0.81
C LYS A 11 6.91 52.02 -0.38
N ASP A 12 7.65 52.41 0.66
CA ASP A 12 8.83 51.69 1.16
C ASP A 12 8.55 50.84 2.42
N GLN A 13 7.27 50.66 2.78
CA GLN A 13 6.90 49.87 3.95
C GLN A 13 6.41 48.46 3.58
N VAL A 14 6.85 47.48 4.38
CA VAL A 14 6.37 46.09 4.30
C VAL A 14 5.70 45.68 5.60
N CYS A 15 4.57 44.98 5.51
CA CYS A 15 3.83 44.51 6.68
C CYS A 15 4.38 43.19 7.23
N LYS A 16 4.70 43.14 8.52
CA LYS A 16 5.07 41.89 9.21
C LYS A 16 3.83 41.16 9.70
N LEU A 17 3.57 39.98 9.15
CA LEU A 17 2.49 39.10 9.58
C LEU A 17 2.73 38.55 11.00
N LYS A 18 1.84 38.88 11.95
CA LYS A 18 1.83 38.33 13.32
C LYS A 18 1.07 37.01 13.44
N LYS A 19 0.22 36.68 12.46
CA LYS A 19 -0.55 35.42 12.36
C LYS A 19 -0.48 34.92 10.91
N SER A 20 -0.58 33.62 10.72
CA SER A 20 -0.61 33.01 9.39
C SER A 20 -1.95 33.33 8.69
N LEU A 21 -1.92 33.85 7.46
CA LEU A 21 -3.12 34.10 6.66
C LEU A 21 -3.63 32.81 6.05
N TYR A 22 -4.95 32.69 5.90
CA TYR A 22 -5.53 31.62 5.09
C TYR A 22 -4.97 31.66 3.66
N GLY A 23 -4.74 30.48 3.07
CA GLY A 23 -4.23 30.34 1.69
C GLY A 23 -2.70 30.32 1.55
N LEU A 24 -1.91 30.68 2.57
CA LEU A 24 -0.46 30.50 2.48
C LEU A 24 -0.08 29.03 2.65
N LYS A 25 0.86 28.53 1.84
CA LYS A 25 1.43 27.17 1.93
C LYS A 25 1.94 26.81 3.34
N GLN A 26 2.37 27.80 4.12
CA GLN A 26 2.91 27.61 5.47
C GLN A 26 1.84 27.64 6.57
N SER A 27 0.63 28.12 6.28
CA SER A 27 -0.41 28.30 7.30
C SER A 27 -0.89 27.00 7.95
N PRO A 28 -1.10 25.90 7.20
CA PRO A 28 -1.42 24.62 7.83
C PRO A 28 -0.34 24.13 8.79
N ARG A 29 0.94 24.35 8.46
CA ARG A 29 2.08 23.98 9.31
C ARG A 29 2.13 24.82 10.59
N ALA A 30 1.91 26.13 10.47
CA ALA A 30 1.88 27.04 11.62
C ALA A 30 0.73 26.74 12.57
N TRP A 31 -0.44 26.40 12.01
CA TRP A 31 -1.61 25.95 12.79
C TRP A 31 -1.31 24.64 13.50
N PHE A 32 -0.81 23.64 12.78
CA PHE A 32 -0.51 22.31 13.33
C PHE A 32 0.52 22.40 14.47
N SER A 33 1.57 23.22 14.32
CA SER A 33 2.55 23.44 15.39
C SER A 33 1.95 24.05 16.65
N ARG A 34 0.92 24.91 16.54
CA ARG A 34 0.18 25.42 17.70
C ARG A 34 -0.73 24.36 18.31
N PHE A 35 -1.42 23.60 17.48
CA PHE A 35 -2.31 22.53 17.92
C PHE A 35 -1.55 21.43 18.67
N GLU A 36 -0.45 20.94 18.11
CA GLU A 36 0.45 19.95 18.73
C GLU A 36 0.90 20.39 20.12
N LYS A 37 1.34 21.64 20.28
CA LYS A 37 1.73 22.21 21.58
C LYS A 37 0.57 22.22 22.58
N ALA A 38 -0.63 22.57 22.14
CA ALA A 38 -1.82 22.63 23.00
C ALA A 38 -2.32 21.23 23.43
N MET A 39 -2.17 20.22 22.56
CA MET A 39 -2.52 18.84 22.90
C MET A 39 -1.48 18.23 23.84
N THR A 40 -0.20 18.43 23.55
CA THR A 40 0.91 17.92 24.38
C THR A 40 0.89 18.54 25.78
N SER A 41 0.54 19.83 25.91
CA SER A 41 0.38 20.47 27.23
C SER A 41 -0.77 19.91 28.07
N ARG A 42 -1.70 19.16 27.46
CA ARG A 42 -2.80 18.46 28.12
C ARG A 42 -2.52 16.96 28.34
N ASN A 43 -1.26 16.56 28.23
CA ASN A 43 -0.79 15.17 28.35
C ASN A 43 -1.33 14.22 27.26
N TYR A 44 -1.70 14.73 26.09
CA TYR A 44 -1.93 13.87 24.93
C TYR A 44 -0.60 13.47 24.31
N ILE A 45 -0.52 12.23 23.85
CA ILE A 45 0.61 11.63 23.14
C ILE A 45 0.27 11.59 21.66
N GLN A 46 1.19 12.03 20.81
CA GLN A 46 1.02 11.96 19.37
C GLN A 46 1.27 10.54 18.86
N GLY A 47 0.40 10.07 17.96
CA GLY A 47 0.54 8.80 17.27
C GLY A 47 1.79 8.74 16.40
N GLN A 48 2.46 7.59 16.40
CA GLN A 48 3.60 7.34 15.50
C GLN A 48 3.16 6.92 14.09
N ALA A 49 1.96 6.33 13.97
CA ALA A 49 1.42 5.89 12.68
C ALA A 49 0.77 7.05 11.90
N ASP A 50 0.15 8.00 12.64
CA ASP A 50 -0.46 9.20 12.10
C ASP A 50 -0.11 10.37 13.01
N HIS A 51 0.69 11.30 12.49
CA HIS A 51 1.12 12.49 13.24
C HIS A 51 -0.04 13.45 13.55
N THR A 52 -1.19 13.33 12.88
CA THR A 52 -2.38 14.12 13.19
C THR A 52 -3.22 13.52 14.32
N MET A 53 -2.97 12.27 14.70
CA MET A 53 -3.67 11.58 15.77
C MET A 53 -3.01 11.86 17.13
N PHE A 54 -3.81 12.22 18.12
CA PHE A 54 -3.39 12.42 19.50
C PHE A 54 -4.29 11.58 20.42
N TYR A 55 -3.69 10.83 21.33
CA TYR A 55 -4.42 9.97 22.27
C TYR A 55 -3.92 10.22 23.70
N LYS A 56 -4.79 9.96 24.67
CA LYS A 56 -4.47 10.04 26.09
C LYS A 56 -5.05 8.79 26.74
N HIS A 57 -4.24 8.06 27.49
CA HIS A 57 -4.74 6.94 28.28
C HIS A 57 -5.53 7.50 29.47
N SER A 58 -6.83 7.20 29.50
CA SER A 58 -7.72 7.50 30.62
C SER A 58 -8.37 6.20 31.05
N GLU A 59 -8.26 5.83 32.32
CA GLU A 59 -8.89 4.62 32.86
C GLU A 59 -10.42 4.75 32.95
N GLU A 60 -10.96 5.97 32.85
CA GLU A 60 -12.37 6.27 33.17
C GLU A 60 -13.31 6.33 31.96
N GLU A 61 -12.80 6.56 30.74
CA GLU A 61 -13.68 6.91 29.61
C GLU A 61 -13.61 5.98 28.39
N PHE A 62 -12.49 5.30 28.11
CA PHE A 62 -12.40 4.37 26.96
C PHE A 62 -11.29 3.33 27.14
N GLU A 63 -11.64 2.03 27.04
CA GLU A 63 -10.69 0.92 26.98
C GLU A 63 -10.02 0.85 25.59
N LEU A 64 -9.05 1.73 25.33
CA LEU A 64 -8.16 1.58 24.17
C LEU A 64 -7.10 0.51 24.47
N LYS A 65 -7.26 -0.67 23.87
CA LYS A 65 -6.30 -1.77 23.99
C LYS A 65 -5.10 -1.55 23.07
N ASP A 66 -3.96 -1.14 23.64
CA ASP A 66 -2.69 -1.14 22.92
C ASP A 66 -2.23 -2.59 22.68
N LEU A 67 -2.15 -2.99 21.42
CA LEU A 67 -1.66 -4.31 21.00
C LEU A 67 -0.12 -4.35 20.89
N GLY A 68 0.54 -3.24 21.22
CA GLY A 68 1.98 -3.06 21.13
C GLY A 68 2.45 -2.93 19.68
N SER A 69 3.67 -3.40 19.43
CA SER A 69 4.25 -3.35 18.08
C SER A 69 3.40 -4.15 17.08
N LEU A 70 3.07 -3.54 15.94
CA LEU A 70 2.37 -4.19 14.83
C LEU A 70 3.09 -5.48 14.40
N LYS A 71 2.46 -6.63 14.62
CA LYS A 71 2.94 -7.96 14.20
C LYS A 71 2.13 -8.52 13.04
N TYR A 72 0.82 -8.28 13.02
CA TYR A 72 -0.08 -8.80 12.00
C TYR A 72 -1.17 -7.78 11.70
N PHE A 73 -1.44 -7.52 10.42
CA PHE A 73 -2.52 -6.63 9.99
C PHE A 73 -3.03 -7.02 8.62
N LEU A 74 -4.35 -7.28 8.50
CA LEU A 74 -5.01 -7.64 7.23
C LEU A 74 -4.36 -8.81 6.45
N GLY A 75 -3.66 -9.73 7.11
CA GLY A 75 -2.96 -10.82 6.43
C GLY A 75 -1.48 -10.54 6.13
N MET A 76 -1.01 -9.33 6.45
CA MET A 76 0.41 -8.97 6.42
C MET A 76 1.06 -9.29 7.77
N GLU A 77 2.12 -10.07 7.72
CA GLU A 77 3.04 -10.34 8.80
C GLU A 77 4.14 -9.28 8.78
N VAL A 78 4.36 -8.62 9.93
CA VAL A 78 5.35 -7.55 10.07
C VAL A 78 6.40 -7.97 11.09
N ALA A 79 7.63 -8.16 10.62
CA ALA A 79 8.78 -8.43 11.46
C ALA A 79 9.65 -7.16 11.55
N ARG A 80 9.86 -6.67 12.77
CA ARG A 80 10.69 -5.48 13.03
C ARG A 80 12.04 -5.88 13.61
N SER A 81 13.10 -5.26 13.12
CA SER A 81 14.45 -5.41 13.65
C SER A 81 15.12 -4.04 13.79
N LYS A 82 16.28 -3.98 14.48
CA LYS A 82 17.10 -2.75 14.53
C LYS A 82 17.58 -2.31 13.14
N LYS A 83 17.65 -3.23 12.17
CA LYS A 83 18.16 -3.00 10.81
C LYS A 83 17.07 -2.57 9.82
N GLY A 84 15.80 -2.78 10.13
CA GLY A 84 14.70 -2.54 9.19
C GLY A 84 13.42 -3.29 9.53
N ILE A 85 12.43 -3.13 8.67
CA ILE A 85 11.10 -3.75 8.75
C ILE A 85 10.96 -4.72 7.58
N PHE A 86 10.56 -5.96 7.86
CA PHE A 86 10.21 -6.95 6.86
C PHE A 86 8.70 -7.18 6.88
N ILE A 87 8.08 -7.17 5.70
CA ILE A 87 6.64 -7.39 5.53
C ILE A 87 6.45 -8.56 4.56
N CYS A 88 5.70 -9.58 4.96
CA CYS A 88 5.33 -10.70 4.09
C CYS A 88 3.89 -11.13 4.32
N GLN A 89 3.38 -12.01 3.46
CA GLN A 89 2.01 -12.53 3.54
C GLN A 89 2.02 -14.06 3.49
N ARG A 90 2.96 -14.69 4.21
CA ARG A 90 3.19 -16.14 4.13
C ARG A 90 1.94 -16.94 4.45
N LYS A 91 1.29 -16.66 5.59
CA LYS A 91 0.06 -17.36 5.97
C LYS A 91 -1.03 -17.22 4.91
N TYR A 92 -1.22 -16.01 4.40
CA TYR A 92 -2.22 -15.73 3.35
C TYR A 92 -1.98 -16.56 2.08
N VAL A 93 -0.71 -16.69 1.64
CA VAL A 93 -0.36 -17.52 0.46
C VAL A 93 -0.66 -18.99 0.72
N LEU A 94 -0.32 -19.50 1.91
CA LEU A 94 -0.57 -20.90 2.28
C LEU A 94 -2.06 -21.20 2.36
N ASP A 95 -2.84 -20.30 2.98
CA ASP A 95 -4.29 -20.42 3.08
C ASP A 95 -4.92 -20.40 1.67
N LEU A 96 -4.49 -19.47 0.80
CA LEU A 96 -4.93 -19.41 -0.60
C LEU A 96 -4.61 -20.68 -1.39
N LEU A 97 -3.41 -21.26 -1.23
CA LEU A 97 -3.03 -22.51 -1.89
C LEU A 97 -3.84 -23.70 -1.38
N SER A 98 -4.19 -23.71 -0.08
CA SER A 98 -5.01 -24.75 0.52
C SER A 98 -6.45 -24.72 0.01
N GLU A 99 -7.04 -23.53 -0.10
CA GLU A 99 -8.41 -23.34 -0.58
C GLU A 99 -8.57 -23.71 -2.06
N VAL A 100 -7.54 -23.44 -2.88
CA VAL A 100 -7.56 -23.78 -4.32
C VAL A 100 -7.18 -25.25 -4.56
N GLY A 101 -6.62 -25.95 -3.56
CA GLY A 101 -6.19 -27.34 -3.68
C GLY A 101 -4.81 -27.53 -4.34
N LEU A 102 -3.98 -26.49 -4.39
CA LEU A 102 -2.66 -26.52 -5.04
C LEU A 102 -1.49 -26.78 -4.07
N MET A 103 -1.77 -27.15 -2.83
CA MET A 103 -0.72 -27.51 -1.86
C MET A 103 0.17 -28.68 -2.31
N GLY A 104 -0.34 -29.59 -3.16
CA GLY A 104 0.42 -30.70 -3.74
C GLY A 104 1.12 -30.42 -5.07
N SER A 105 0.84 -29.31 -5.75
CA SER A 105 1.32 -29.09 -7.13
C SER A 105 2.82 -28.77 -7.23
N LYS A 106 3.48 -29.09 -8.34
CA LYS A 106 4.88 -28.67 -8.55
C LYS A 106 4.98 -27.14 -8.62
N PRO A 107 5.98 -26.50 -7.99
CA PRO A 107 6.19 -25.06 -8.09
C PRO A 107 6.63 -24.68 -9.50
N ALA A 108 6.25 -23.48 -9.94
CA ALA A 108 6.69 -22.91 -11.21
C ALA A 108 7.83 -21.92 -10.96
N GLU A 109 8.80 -21.83 -11.88
CA GLU A 109 9.93 -20.90 -11.76
C GLU A 109 9.54 -19.45 -12.11
N THR A 110 8.59 -19.27 -13.04
CA THR A 110 8.12 -17.96 -13.49
C THR A 110 6.63 -17.79 -13.24
N PRO A 111 6.18 -16.57 -12.90
CA PRO A 111 4.76 -16.29 -12.65
C PRO A 111 3.90 -16.37 -13.93
N MET A 112 4.50 -16.16 -15.10
CA MET A 112 3.84 -16.20 -16.40
C MET A 112 4.73 -16.84 -17.46
N GLU A 113 4.13 -17.37 -18.53
CA GLU A 113 4.83 -17.93 -19.70
C GLU A 113 5.22 -16.82 -20.68
N PHE A 114 6.41 -16.94 -21.26
CA PHE A 114 6.87 -16.02 -22.29
C PHE A 114 6.02 -16.21 -23.56
N ASN A 115 5.48 -15.12 -24.12
CA ASN A 115 4.58 -15.12 -25.28
C ASN A 115 3.18 -15.75 -25.08
N LEU A 116 2.64 -15.78 -23.87
CA LEU A 116 1.26 -16.23 -23.64
C LEU A 116 0.26 -15.30 -24.35
N LYS A 117 -0.24 -15.71 -25.52
CA LYS A 117 -1.32 -15.01 -26.22
C LYS A 117 -2.65 -15.37 -25.58
N LEU A 118 -3.06 -14.58 -24.59
CA LEU A 118 -4.42 -14.60 -24.04
C LEU A 118 -5.38 -13.97 -25.06
N GLY A 119 -5.71 -14.70 -26.13
CA GLY A 119 -6.63 -14.24 -27.16
C GLY A 119 -8.09 -14.29 -26.71
N THR A 120 -8.93 -13.43 -27.30
CA THR A 120 -10.40 -13.46 -27.21
C THR A 120 -11.04 -14.53 -28.10
N ASN A 121 -10.31 -15.58 -28.50
CA ASN A 121 -10.84 -16.69 -29.31
C ASN A 121 -11.91 -17.51 -28.56
N GLU A 122 -13.12 -17.59 -29.11
CA GLU A 122 -14.37 -18.15 -28.54
C GLU A 122 -14.32 -19.64 -28.11
N ASP A 123 -13.18 -20.30 -28.26
CA ASP A 123 -13.02 -21.71 -27.92
C ASP A 123 -12.77 -21.90 -26.42
N GLY A 124 -13.80 -22.36 -25.69
CA GLY A 124 -13.70 -22.85 -24.31
C GLY A 124 -15.02 -22.76 -23.56
N GLU A 125 -15.22 -23.66 -22.59
CA GLU A 125 -16.39 -23.61 -21.71
C GLU A 125 -16.35 -22.36 -20.81
N GLU A 126 -17.52 -21.74 -20.61
CA GLU A 126 -17.65 -20.62 -19.68
C GLU A 126 -17.46 -21.13 -18.25
N ILE A 127 -16.38 -20.67 -17.61
CA ILE A 127 -16.06 -21.02 -16.23
C ILE A 127 -16.83 -20.07 -15.29
N ASP A 128 -17.13 -20.54 -14.08
CA ASP A 128 -17.69 -19.71 -13.02
C ASP A 128 -16.87 -18.42 -12.80
N ARG A 129 -17.46 -17.30 -13.24
CA ARG A 129 -16.90 -15.95 -13.14
C ARG A 129 -16.62 -15.56 -11.69
N GLY A 130 -17.47 -15.98 -10.75
CA GLY A 130 -17.34 -15.63 -9.34
C GLY A 130 -16.04 -16.17 -8.73
N ARG A 131 -15.71 -17.44 -9.01
CA ARG A 131 -14.48 -18.07 -8.52
C ARG A 131 -13.22 -17.40 -9.05
N TYR A 132 -13.20 -17.04 -10.33
CA TYR A 132 -12.04 -16.37 -10.93
C TYR A 132 -11.87 -14.94 -10.44
N GLN A 133 -12.93 -14.13 -10.43
CA GLN A 133 -12.87 -12.75 -9.94
C GLN A 133 -12.40 -12.71 -8.48
N ARG A 134 -12.88 -13.65 -7.65
CA ARG A 134 -12.40 -13.79 -6.27
C ARG A 134 -10.92 -14.14 -6.21
N LEU A 135 -10.45 -15.07 -7.04
CA LEU A 135 -9.05 -15.46 -7.09
C LEU A 135 -8.15 -14.29 -7.54
N VAL A 136 -8.50 -13.62 -8.64
CA VAL A 136 -7.72 -12.49 -9.14
C VAL A 136 -7.74 -11.33 -8.14
N GLY A 137 -8.87 -11.06 -7.47
CA GLY A 137 -8.93 -10.09 -6.39
C GLY A 137 -7.95 -10.40 -5.24
N ARG A 138 -7.80 -11.68 -4.87
CA ARG A 138 -6.80 -12.10 -3.88
C ARG A 138 -5.37 -11.94 -4.37
N LEU A 139 -5.11 -12.21 -5.65
CA LEU A 139 -3.80 -11.99 -6.27
C LEU A 139 -3.45 -10.50 -6.38
N ILE A 140 -4.41 -9.63 -6.66
CA ILE A 140 -4.26 -8.17 -6.63
C ILE A 140 -3.91 -7.71 -5.21
N TYR A 141 -4.58 -8.25 -4.19
CA TYR A 141 -4.23 -7.92 -2.81
C TYR A 141 -2.78 -8.31 -2.48
N LEU A 142 -2.35 -9.49 -2.93
CA LEU A 142 -1.01 -10.02 -2.70
C LEU A 142 0.09 -9.22 -3.42
N SER A 143 -0.19 -8.65 -4.60
CA SER A 143 0.81 -7.91 -5.38
C SER A 143 1.37 -6.68 -4.65
N HIS A 144 0.64 -6.13 -3.68
CA HIS A 144 1.13 -5.04 -2.81
C HIS A 144 2.37 -5.42 -1.99
N THR A 145 2.52 -6.69 -1.59
CA THR A 145 3.72 -7.19 -0.89
C THR A 145 4.63 -8.05 -1.77
N ARG A 146 4.15 -8.40 -2.96
CA ARG A 146 4.81 -9.23 -3.97
C ARG A 146 4.82 -8.50 -5.33
N PRO A 147 5.62 -7.43 -5.48
CA PRO A 147 5.67 -6.70 -6.75
C PRO A 147 6.16 -7.57 -7.92
N ASP A 148 6.87 -8.67 -7.64
CA ASP A 148 7.34 -9.63 -8.63
C ASP A 148 6.22 -10.37 -9.39
N ILE A 149 4.98 -10.39 -8.86
CA ILE A 149 3.82 -10.93 -9.58
C ILE A 149 2.92 -9.84 -10.17
N ALA A 150 3.19 -8.55 -9.91
CA ALA A 150 2.27 -7.46 -10.24
C ALA A 150 1.95 -7.39 -11.73
N PHE A 151 2.96 -7.57 -12.59
CA PHE A 151 2.78 -7.64 -14.04
C PHE A 151 1.90 -8.81 -14.48
N SER A 152 2.16 -10.01 -13.95
CA SER A 152 1.36 -11.19 -14.30
C SER A 152 -0.10 -11.04 -13.85
N VAL A 153 -0.31 -10.43 -12.69
CA VAL A 153 -1.63 -10.15 -12.14
C VAL A 153 -2.36 -9.08 -12.96
N SER A 154 -1.68 -8.03 -13.41
CA SER A 154 -2.31 -6.99 -14.23
C SER A 154 -2.83 -7.55 -15.56
N VAL A 155 -2.06 -8.41 -16.23
CA VAL A 155 -2.47 -9.06 -17.47
C VAL A 155 -3.73 -9.94 -17.27
N ILE A 156 -3.76 -10.82 -16.27
CA ILE A 156 -4.94 -11.67 -16.04
C ILE A 156 -6.17 -10.88 -15.56
N SER A 157 -5.95 -9.72 -14.94
CA SER A 157 -7.02 -8.83 -14.47
C SER A 157 -7.78 -8.15 -15.59
N GLN A 158 -7.25 -8.12 -16.82
CA GLN A 158 -7.96 -7.62 -18.00
C GLN A 158 -9.11 -8.53 -18.42
N TYR A 159 -9.11 -9.81 -18.01
CA TYR A 159 -10.05 -10.85 -18.44
C TYR A 159 -11.06 -11.23 -17.36
N MET A 160 -11.70 -10.24 -16.72
CA MET A 160 -12.67 -10.46 -15.63
C MET A 160 -14.11 -10.72 -16.11
N HIS A 161 -14.43 -10.29 -17.33
CA HIS A 161 -15.79 -10.33 -17.89
C HIS A 161 -16.03 -11.54 -18.80
N ALA A 162 -14.98 -11.99 -19.51
CA ALA A 162 -15.01 -13.11 -20.43
C ALA A 162 -13.89 -14.09 -20.08
N LEU A 163 -14.21 -15.08 -19.25
CA LEU A 163 -13.27 -16.05 -18.70
C LEU A 163 -13.22 -17.31 -19.57
N ARG A 164 -12.01 -17.84 -19.75
CA ARG A 164 -11.73 -19.13 -20.40
C ARG A 164 -10.67 -19.91 -19.64
N GLU A 165 -10.55 -21.19 -19.97
CA GLU A 165 -9.63 -22.14 -19.33
C GLU A 165 -8.17 -21.66 -19.33
N LYS A 166 -7.70 -21.08 -20.44
CA LYS A 166 -6.34 -20.52 -20.56
C LYS A 166 -6.05 -19.42 -19.54
N HIS A 167 -7.03 -18.58 -19.22
CA HIS A 167 -6.86 -17.51 -18.23
C HIS A 167 -6.83 -18.09 -16.80
N LEU A 168 -7.64 -19.12 -16.53
CA LEU A 168 -7.63 -19.81 -15.24
C LEU A 168 -6.30 -20.54 -15.03
N GLU A 169 -5.78 -21.18 -16.08
CA GLU A 169 -4.47 -21.85 -16.03
C GLU A 169 -3.33 -20.86 -15.78
N ALA A 170 -3.38 -19.66 -16.38
CA ALA A 170 -2.44 -18.58 -16.09
C ALA A 170 -2.49 -18.15 -14.62
N ALA A 171 -3.69 -18.00 -14.04
CA ALA A 171 -3.84 -17.71 -12.62
C ALA A 171 -3.28 -18.84 -11.73
N TYR A 172 -3.51 -20.10 -12.09
CA TYR A 172 -2.93 -21.26 -11.39
C TYR A 172 -1.40 -21.32 -11.53
N ARG A 173 -0.83 -20.88 -12.65
CA ARG A 173 0.62 -20.75 -12.79
C ARG A 173 1.21 -19.74 -11.80
N ILE A 174 0.56 -18.59 -11.61
CA ILE A 174 0.98 -17.61 -10.60
C ILE A 174 0.95 -18.24 -9.19
N LEU A 175 -0.09 -19.00 -8.86
CA LEU A 175 -0.15 -19.73 -7.59
C LEU A 175 0.97 -20.76 -7.45
N ARG A 176 1.28 -21.51 -8.51
CA ARG A 176 2.42 -22.45 -8.53
C ARG A 176 3.75 -21.72 -8.31
N TYR A 177 3.93 -20.52 -8.84
CA TYR A 177 5.12 -19.70 -8.59
C TYR A 177 5.20 -19.24 -7.12
N LEU A 178 4.08 -18.75 -6.57
CA LEU A 178 3.99 -18.33 -5.17
C LEU A 178 4.31 -19.46 -4.19
N LYS A 179 3.92 -20.70 -4.53
CA LYS A 179 4.28 -21.91 -3.76
C LYS A 179 5.78 -22.10 -3.61
N GLY A 180 6.58 -21.73 -4.61
CA GLY A 180 8.05 -21.83 -4.51
C GLY A 180 8.64 -20.87 -3.48
N THR A 181 7.97 -19.74 -3.22
CA THR A 181 8.51 -18.66 -2.38
C THR A 181 7.46 -18.03 -1.45
N PRO A 182 6.75 -18.80 -0.60
CA PRO A 182 5.60 -18.29 0.16
C PRO A 182 6.01 -17.24 1.20
N GLY A 183 7.24 -17.28 1.70
CA GLY A 183 7.76 -16.30 2.68
C GLY A 183 8.42 -15.06 2.08
N LYS A 184 8.48 -14.92 0.75
CA LYS A 184 9.07 -13.75 0.10
C LYS A 184 8.20 -12.52 0.38
N GLY A 185 8.84 -11.37 0.54
CA GLY A 185 8.17 -10.13 0.91
C GLY A 185 9.10 -8.92 0.76
N LEU A 186 8.67 -7.79 1.30
CA LEU A 186 9.38 -6.51 1.21
C LEU A 186 10.26 -6.28 2.43
N TYR A 187 11.50 -5.86 2.20
CA TYR A 187 12.41 -5.45 3.26
C TYR A 187 12.72 -3.95 3.17
N PHE A 188 12.21 -3.21 4.14
CA PHE A 188 12.46 -1.78 4.32
C PHE A 188 13.65 -1.60 5.25
N LYS A 189 14.82 -1.36 4.65
CA LYS A 189 16.06 -1.11 5.40
C LYS A 189 15.97 0.24 6.13
N LYS A 190 16.43 0.27 7.38
CA LYS A 190 16.61 1.52 8.12
C LYS A 190 17.81 2.28 7.54
N THR A 191 17.56 3.45 6.99
CA THR A 191 18.59 4.31 6.39
C THR A 191 18.71 5.62 7.17
N VAL A 192 19.93 6.11 7.35
CA VAL A 192 20.19 7.42 7.98
C VAL A 192 20.07 8.54 6.95
N ASN A 193 20.46 8.25 5.71
CA ASN A 193 20.28 9.14 4.58
C ASN A 193 18.77 9.35 4.29
N ARG A 194 18.39 10.63 4.13
CA ARG A 194 17.02 11.07 3.84
C ARG A 194 16.85 11.52 2.38
N SER A 195 17.84 11.30 1.52
CA SER A 195 17.67 11.49 0.08
C SER A 195 16.66 10.47 -0.45
N VAL A 196 15.76 10.94 -1.30
CA VAL A 196 14.80 10.08 -2.00
C VAL A 196 15.41 9.73 -3.34
N GLU A 197 15.69 8.45 -3.54
CA GLU A 197 16.14 7.89 -4.82
C GLU A 197 15.00 7.09 -5.43
N VAL A 198 14.70 7.37 -6.70
CA VAL A 198 13.62 6.71 -7.43
C VAL A 198 14.23 6.00 -8.63
N TYR A 199 14.03 4.68 -8.68
CA TYR A 199 14.42 3.86 -9.81
C TYR A 199 13.18 3.57 -10.65
N ASN A 200 13.32 3.70 -11.96
CA ASN A 200 12.30 3.32 -12.93
C ASN A 200 12.93 2.31 -13.89
N ASP A 201 12.27 1.17 -14.06
CA ASP A 201 12.63 0.18 -15.07
C ASP A 201 11.58 0.30 -16.18
N ALA A 202 11.96 0.97 -17.26
CA ALA A 202 11.10 1.17 -18.42
C ALA A 202 11.51 0.18 -19.51
N ASP A 203 10.69 -0.83 -19.74
CA ASP A 203 10.80 -1.71 -20.90
C ASP A 203 9.99 -1.14 -22.08
N TRP A 204 10.49 -1.35 -23.29
CA TRP A 204 10.11 -0.59 -24.50
C TRP A 204 8.77 -1.01 -25.11
N ALA A 205 7.75 -1.41 -24.32
CA ALA A 205 6.50 -1.95 -24.86
C ALA A 205 5.23 -1.81 -24.01
N SER A 206 5.20 -1.08 -22.89
CA SER A 206 3.94 -0.84 -22.17
C SER A 206 3.23 0.42 -22.69
N PHE A 207 2.40 0.28 -23.72
CA PHE A 207 1.37 1.26 -24.05
C PHE A 207 0.24 1.19 -23.00
N CYS A 208 -0.30 2.38 -22.70
CA CYS A 208 -1.30 2.73 -21.70
C CYS A 208 -2.48 1.76 -21.52
#